data_AF-A0A2V6GQS6-F1
#
_entry.id   AF-A0A2V6GQS6-F1
#
_cell.length_a   1.000
_cell.length_b   1.000
_cell.length_c   1.000
_cell.angle_alpha   90.00
_cell.angle_beta   90.00
_cell.angle_gamma   90.00
#
_symmetry.space_group_name_H-M   'P 1'
#
loop_
_entity.id
_entity.type
_entity.pdbx_description
1 polymer ?
#
loop_
_entity_poly.entity_id
_entity_poly.type
_entity_poly.pdbx_seq_one_letter_code
_entity_poly.pdbx_strand_id
1 'polypeptide(L)'
;MASITKDAHQPPRSPFWIACYNGIGSDGMVRRLKRSTKTTDRKLAQRLADEWETLEKLAGEKRLTESHCRKVIAQMYERTTGEP
;
A
#
# COMPACT_ATOMS: atom_id res chain seq x y z
N MET A 1 -2.30 9.27 -7.69
CA MET A 1 -3.25 8.17 -7.91
C MET A 1 -2.47 6.88 -7.99
N ALA A 2 -2.79 5.99 -7.08
CA ALA A 2 -2.20 4.68 -6.99
C ALA A 2 -2.56 3.82 -8.21
N SER A 3 -1.63 2.96 -8.58
CA SER A 3 -1.80 2.04 -9.71
C SER A 3 -1.11 0.73 -9.39
N ILE A 4 -1.55 -0.35 -10.03
CA ILE A 4 -0.87 -1.66 -9.93
C ILE A 4 -0.14 -2.00 -11.24
N THR A 5 0.99 -2.69 -11.11
CA THR A 5 1.74 -3.27 -12.24
C THR A 5 2.09 -4.73 -11.95
N LYS A 6 2.41 -5.48 -12.99
CA LYS A 6 3.04 -6.80 -12.88
C LYS A 6 4.55 -6.70 -13.03
N ASP A 7 5.22 -7.77 -12.64
CA ASP A 7 6.60 -8.01 -13.03
C ASP A 7 6.68 -8.16 -14.56
N ALA A 8 7.58 -7.40 -15.17
CA ALA A 8 7.76 -7.35 -16.62
C ALA A 8 8.79 -8.37 -17.13
N HIS A 9 9.47 -9.12 -16.26
CA HIS A 9 10.38 -10.18 -16.69
C HIS A 9 9.63 -11.28 -17.45
N GLN A 10 10.34 -11.96 -18.37
CA GLN A 10 9.84 -13.12 -19.09
C GLN A 10 10.79 -14.32 -18.87
N PRO A 11 10.40 -15.33 -18.06
CA PRO A 11 9.16 -15.40 -17.28
C PRO A 11 9.13 -14.42 -16.08
N PRO A 12 7.94 -14.08 -15.54
CA PRO A 12 7.83 -13.24 -14.36
C PRO A 12 8.55 -13.87 -13.15
N ARG A 13 9.34 -13.08 -12.42
CA ARG A 13 10.02 -13.56 -11.19
C ARG A 13 9.06 -13.63 -10.00
N SER A 14 7.95 -12.90 -10.06
CA SER A 14 6.91 -12.93 -9.02
C SER A 14 5.50 -12.96 -9.62
N PRO A 15 4.60 -13.79 -9.07
CA PRO A 15 3.20 -13.79 -9.48
C PRO A 15 2.39 -12.62 -8.90
N PHE A 16 2.92 -11.90 -7.91
CA PHE A 16 2.17 -10.88 -7.17
C PHE A 16 2.05 -9.54 -7.92
N TRP A 17 0.96 -8.82 -7.70
CA TRP A 17 0.84 -7.43 -8.15
C TRP A 17 1.76 -6.51 -7.34
N ILE A 18 2.29 -5.49 -7.99
CA ILE A 18 3.10 -4.43 -7.39
C ILE A 18 2.27 -3.15 -7.35
N ALA A 19 2.00 -2.65 -6.15
CA ALA A 19 1.39 -1.34 -5.97
C ALA A 19 2.42 -0.24 -6.22
N CYS A 20 2.00 0.78 -6.97
CA CYS A 20 2.73 2.01 -7.24
C CYS A 20 1.90 3.17 -6.71
N TYR A 21 2.34 3.84 -5.65
CA TYR A 21 1.59 4.91 -4.98
C TYR A 21 2.54 6.04 -4.58
N ASN A 22 1.99 7.23 -4.30
CA ASN A 22 2.78 8.33 -3.77
C ASN A 22 2.92 8.18 -2.26
N GLY A 23 4.14 8.31 -1.75
CA GLY A 23 4.40 8.33 -0.32
C GLY A 23 5.62 9.15 0.08
N ILE A 24 5.87 9.21 1.39
CA ILE A 24 6.96 10.01 1.94
C ILE A 24 8.23 9.17 1.98
N GLY A 25 9.27 9.66 1.32
CA GLY A 25 10.59 9.07 1.35
C GLY A 25 11.25 9.15 2.73
N SER A 26 12.33 8.40 2.90
CA SER A 26 13.19 8.51 4.09
C SER A 26 13.81 9.91 4.26
N ASP A 27 13.82 10.71 3.20
CA ASP A 27 14.25 12.12 3.17
C ASP A 27 13.11 13.12 3.44
N GLY A 28 11.89 12.63 3.72
CA GLY A 28 10.72 13.48 3.94
C GLY A 28 10.06 14.01 2.66
N MET A 29 10.55 13.66 1.48
CA MET A 29 10.02 14.15 0.20
C MET A 29 8.99 13.19 -0.39
N VAL A 30 7.98 13.73 -1.08
CA VAL A 30 6.99 12.92 -1.80
C VAL A 30 7.67 12.21 -2.96
N ARG A 31 7.47 10.89 -3.05
CA ARG A 31 8.01 10.05 -4.13
C ARG A 31 7.05 8.93 -4.49
N ARG A 32 7.20 8.39 -5.69
CA ARG A 32 6.46 7.19 -6.10
C ARG A 32 7.14 5.94 -5.55
N LEU A 33 6.47 5.26 -4.63
CA LEU A 33 6.91 4.02 -4.01
C LEU A 33 6.38 2.82 -4.80
N LYS A 34 7.17 1.74 -4.84
CA LYS A 34 6.77 0.44 -5.39
C LYS A 34 6.87 -0.63 -4.31
N ARG A 35 5.76 -1.32 -4.04
CA ARG A 35 5.70 -2.39 -3.03
C ARG A 35 4.90 -3.57 -3.57
N SER A 36 5.38 -4.79 -3.30
CA SER A 36 4.63 -6.00 -3.62
C SER A 36 3.40 -6.08 -2.72
N THR A 37 2.23 -6.26 -3.32
CA THR A 37 0.96 -6.47 -2.60
C THR A 37 0.83 -7.87 -2.00
N LYS A 38 1.73 -8.79 -2.38
CA LYS A 38 1.69 -10.22 -2.00
C LYS A 38 0.37 -10.93 -2.31
N THR A 39 -0.44 -10.37 -3.20
CA THR A 39 -1.66 -11.00 -3.73
C THR A 39 -1.61 -11.11 -5.25
N THR A 40 -2.27 -12.14 -5.77
CA THR A 40 -2.50 -12.36 -7.21
C THR A 40 -3.88 -11.84 -7.65
N ASP A 41 -4.77 -11.52 -6.71
CA ASP A 41 -6.06 -10.88 -6.98
C ASP A 41 -5.86 -9.41 -7.33
N ARG A 42 -6.25 -9.06 -8.56
CA ARG A 42 -6.15 -7.69 -9.09
C ARG A 42 -7.00 -6.70 -8.31
N LYS A 43 -8.21 -7.06 -7.90
CA LYS A 43 -9.13 -6.15 -7.18
C LYS A 43 -8.59 -5.86 -5.79
N LEU A 44 -8.13 -6.88 -5.08
CA LEU A 44 -7.49 -6.72 -3.78
C LEU A 44 -6.20 -5.89 -3.88
N ALA A 45 -5.38 -6.15 -4.89
CA ALA A 45 -4.14 -5.40 -5.11
C ALA A 45 -4.38 -3.90 -5.34
N GLN A 46 -5.40 -3.53 -6.12
CA GLN A 46 -5.73 -2.13 -6.34
C GLN A 46 -6.21 -1.46 -5.06
N ARG A 47 -7.07 -2.13 -4.27
CA ARG A 47 -7.53 -1.61 -2.97
C ARG A 47 -6.37 -1.34 -2.02
N LEU A 48 -5.43 -2.29 -1.91
CA LEU A 48 -4.22 -2.10 -1.09
C LEU A 48 -3.40 -0.89 -1.55
N ALA A 49 -3.26 -0.70 -2.87
CA ALA A 49 -2.52 0.43 -3.42
C ALA A 49 -3.17 1.79 -3.07
N ASP A 50 -4.50 1.87 -3.16
CA ASP A 50 -5.28 3.08 -2.82
C ASP A 50 -5.22 3.39 -1.31
N GLU A 51 -5.32 2.37 -0.47
CA GLU A 51 -5.20 2.48 0.99
C GLU A 51 -3.80 2.94 1.40
N TRP A 52 -2.75 2.41 0.79
CA TRP A 52 -1.37 2.82 1.06
C TRP A 52 -1.12 4.27 0.65
N GLU A 53 -1.64 4.74 -0.49
CA GLU A 53 -1.53 6.17 -0.87
C GLU A 53 -2.23 7.08 0.14
N THR A 54 -3.38 6.65 0.66
CA THR A 54 -4.14 7.40 1.67
C THR A 54 -3.37 7.49 2.99
N LEU A 55 -2.80 6.37 3.44
CA LEU A 55 -1.97 6.29 4.64
C LEU A 55 -0.75 7.21 4.58
N GLU A 56 -0.03 7.16 3.47
CA GLU A 56 1.15 8.00 3.27
C GLU A 56 0.81 9.49 3.22
N LYS A 57 -0.33 9.85 2.64
CA LYS A 57 -0.81 11.24 2.65
C LYS A 57 -1.02 11.72 4.08
N LEU A 58 -1.67 10.91 4.92
CA LEU A 58 -1.88 11.23 6.34
C LEU A 58 -0.56 11.31 7.12
N ALA A 59 0.41 10.46 6.78
CA ALA A 59 1.76 10.51 7.34
C ALA A 59 2.49 11.81 6.97
N GLY A 60 2.45 12.22 5.70
CA GLY A 60 3.06 13.46 5.21
C GLY A 60 2.45 14.73 5.83
N GLU A 61 1.15 14.70 6.14
CA GLU A 61 0.47 15.79 6.85
C GLU A 61 0.83 15.87 8.34
N LYS A 62 1.72 14.98 8.86
CA LYS A 62 2.04 14.81 10.29
C LYS A 62 0.80 14.54 11.16
N ARG A 63 -0.27 14.02 10.56
CA ARG A 63 -1.54 13.71 11.23
C ARG A 63 -1.62 12.24 11.67
N LEU A 64 -0.62 11.44 11.33
CA LEU A 64 -0.50 10.06 11.78
C LEU A 64 0.17 10.02 13.16
N THR A 65 -0.63 10.12 14.23
CA THR A 65 -0.15 9.80 15.58
C THR A 65 0.05 8.28 15.69
N GLU A 66 0.93 7.82 16.59
CA GLU A 66 1.14 6.37 16.81
C GLU A 66 -0.17 5.61 17.07
N SER A 67 -1.07 6.22 17.85
CA SER A 67 -2.41 5.69 18.12
C SER A 67 -3.28 5.58 16.87
N HIS A 68 -3.11 6.48 15.89
CA HIS A 68 -3.80 6.42 14.61
C HIS A 68 -3.21 5.32 13.72
N CYS A 69 -1.88 5.16 13.69
CA CYS A 69 -1.22 4.06 12.97
C CYS A 69 -1.75 2.70 13.44
N ARG A 70 -1.80 2.49 14.76
CA ARG A 70 -2.29 1.24 15.36
C ARG A 70 -3.75 0.96 14.97
N LYS A 71 -4.62 1.99 14.97
CA LYS A 71 -6.02 1.86 14.53
C LYS A 71 -6.14 1.49 13.07
N VAL A 72 -5.36 2.12 12.19
CA VAL A 72 -5.43 1.80 10.75
C VAL A 72 -4.93 0.38 10.50
N ILE A 73 -3.86 -0.06 11.17
CA ILE A 73 -3.37 -1.45 11.07
C ILE A 73 -4.43 -2.44 11.55
N ALA A 74 -5.10 -2.17 12.68
CA ALA A 74 -6.18 -3.02 13.19
C ALA A 74 -7.35 -3.12 12.19
N GLN A 75 -7.82 -1.97 11.68
CA GLN A 75 -8.89 -1.93 10.68
C GLN A 75 -8.52 -2.66 9.38
N MET A 76 -7.26 -2.53 8.93
CA MET A 76 -6.78 -3.26 7.76
C MET A 76 -6.75 -4.75 8.03
N TYR A 77 -6.29 -5.17 9.21
CA TYR A 77 -6.26 -6.58 9.61
C TYR A 77 -7.67 -7.16 9.63
N GLU A 78 -8.59 -6.56 10.39
CA GLU A 78 -10.00 -6.99 10.50
C GLU A 78 -10.69 -7.12 9.13
N ARG A 79 -10.51 -6.13 8.25
CA ARG A 79 -11.10 -6.16 6.89
C ARG A 79 -10.49 -7.22 5.98
N THR A 80 -9.23 -7.59 6.21
CA THR A 80 -8.51 -8.56 5.37
C THR A 80 -8.73 -9.99 5.84
N THR A 81 -8.78 -10.22 7.15
CA THR A 81 -8.99 -11.55 7.76
C THR A 81 -10.46 -11.89 7.96
N GLY A 82 -11.34 -10.88 8.03
CA GLY A 82 -12.75 -11.07 8.36
C GLY A 82 -13.01 -11.38 9.83
N GLU A 83 -12.01 -11.24 10.70
CA GLU A 83 -12.13 -11.44 12.14
C GLU A 83 -12.16 -10.07 12.87
N PRO A 84 -13.10 -9.85 13.81
CA PRO A 84 -13.17 -8.64 14.63
C PRO A 84 -12.10 -8.55 15.72
#